data_AF-A0A8J5GGB3-F1
#
_entry.id   AF-A0A8J5GGB3-F1
#
_cell.length_a   1.000
_cell.length_b   1.000
_cell.length_c   1.000
_cell.angle_alpha   90.00
_cell.angle_beta   90.00
_cell.angle_gamma   90.00
#
_symmetry.space_group_name_H-M   'P 1'
#
loop_
_entity.id
_entity.type
_entity.pdbx_description
1 polymer ?
#
loop_
_entity_poly.entity_id
_entity_poly.type
_entity_poly.pdbx_seq_one_letter_code
_entity_poly.pdbx_strand_id
1 'polypeptide(L)'
;MGQAPSAVEDVGEEAPPLPPIDGPSPSTAASSIEDLIAEAMTTTDNDAEESLEAKAQRALECPCVADLRKGPCGIQFSEALVCFIKSTAEEKGSDCVNPFIALQSCIKANPNAFSKDILDADDTEEEEVQEYKITPPPWSRESRPKI
;
A
#
# COMPACT_ATOMS: atom_id res chain seq x y z
N MET A 1 5.90 -63.16 -40.79
CA MET A 1 5.22 -62.04 -41.48
C MET A 1 5.08 -60.96 -40.44
N GLY A 2 6.04 -60.07 -40.22
CA GLY A 2 6.48 -58.94 -41.03
C GLY A 2 6.73 -57.82 -40.00
N GLN A 3 7.95 -57.28 -39.92
CA GLN A 3 8.28 -55.88 -40.26
C GLN A 3 7.47 -54.84 -39.44
N ALA A 4 8.02 -53.85 -38.74
CA ALA A 4 9.37 -53.38 -38.44
C ALA A 4 9.27 -52.33 -37.29
N PRO A 5 10.41 -51.96 -36.68
CA PRO A 5 10.55 -51.00 -35.57
C PRO A 5 10.91 -49.57 -36.04
N SER A 6 10.88 -48.58 -35.14
CA SER A 6 11.69 -47.34 -35.20
C SER A 6 11.78 -46.74 -33.78
N ALA A 7 12.94 -46.64 -33.10
CA ALA A 7 14.20 -45.95 -33.42
C ALA A 7 13.99 -44.41 -33.35
N VAL A 8 14.41 -43.74 -32.28
CA VAL A 8 15.75 -43.16 -31.97
C VAL A 8 16.12 -41.95 -32.85
N GLU A 9 16.61 -40.91 -32.16
CA GLU A 9 17.40 -39.76 -32.61
C GLU A 9 16.70 -38.59 -33.34
N ASP A 10 16.62 -37.47 -32.63
CA ASP A 10 16.69 -36.13 -33.19
C ASP A 10 17.97 -35.48 -32.65
N VAL A 11 18.93 -35.27 -33.55
CA VAL A 11 20.18 -34.54 -33.37
C VAL A 11 20.06 -33.26 -34.19
N GLY A 12 20.36 -32.13 -33.56
CA GLY A 12 20.57 -30.82 -34.18
C GLY A 12 20.90 -29.82 -33.07
N GLU A 13 22.16 -29.73 -32.64
CA GLU A 13 23.23 -28.91 -33.23
C GLU A 13 23.03 -27.40 -32.99
N GLU A 14 24.03 -26.84 -32.31
CA GLU A 14 24.49 -25.44 -32.29
C GLU A 14 23.91 -24.46 -31.24
N ALA A 15 24.71 -24.26 -30.19
CA ALA A 15 24.62 -23.14 -29.26
C ALA A 15 25.33 -21.89 -29.85
N PRO A 16 24.69 -20.71 -29.90
CA PRO A 16 25.39 -19.48 -30.22
C PRO A 16 26.09 -18.88 -28.98
N PRO A 17 27.32 -18.33 -29.10
CA PRO A 17 28.07 -17.76 -28.00
C PRO A 17 27.53 -16.37 -27.59
N LEU A 18 27.66 -16.07 -26.30
CA LEU A 18 27.33 -14.79 -25.65
C LEU A 18 28.17 -13.62 -26.22
N PRO A 19 27.61 -12.41 -26.37
CA PRO A 19 28.38 -11.22 -26.69
C PRO A 19 29.13 -10.68 -25.45
N PRO A 20 30.27 -10.00 -25.63
CA PRO A 20 31.07 -9.46 -24.54
C PRO A 20 30.37 -8.26 -23.87
N ILE A 21 30.34 -8.29 -22.53
CA ILE A 21 30.01 -7.14 -21.68
C ILE A 21 31.25 -6.24 -21.56
N ASP A 22 31.41 -5.34 -22.54
CA ASP A 22 32.32 -4.20 -22.42
C ASP A 22 31.65 -3.12 -21.56
N GLY A 23 32.13 -2.98 -20.33
CA GLY A 23 31.89 -1.77 -19.55
C GLY A 23 32.74 -0.63 -20.07
N PRO A 24 32.23 0.61 -19.99
CA PRO A 24 33.04 1.63 -19.35
C PRO A 24 32.21 2.51 -18.42
N SER A 25 32.54 2.48 -17.12
CA SER A 25 32.50 3.67 -16.27
C SER A 25 33.88 4.35 -16.43
N PRO A 26 34.06 5.69 -16.37
CA PRO A 26 33.31 6.58 -15.48
C PRO A 26 32.97 7.98 -16.06
N SER A 27 32.23 8.74 -15.24
CA SER A 27 32.16 10.21 -15.28
C SER A 27 31.15 10.85 -16.25
N THR A 28 29.90 10.96 -15.80
CA THR A 28 28.94 12.08 -16.04
C THR A 28 27.62 11.76 -15.34
N ALA A 29 27.64 11.50 -14.02
CA ALA A 29 26.44 11.15 -13.26
C ALA A 29 26.08 12.16 -12.16
N ALA A 30 26.72 13.33 -12.13
CA ALA A 30 26.45 14.35 -11.12
C ALA A 30 25.34 15.35 -11.52
N SER A 31 24.85 15.32 -12.76
CA SER A 31 23.74 16.20 -13.18
C SER A 31 22.37 15.52 -13.09
N SER A 32 22.29 14.19 -13.22
CA SER A 32 20.98 13.52 -13.33
C SER A 32 20.15 13.56 -12.05
N ILE A 33 20.77 13.44 -10.87
CA ILE A 33 20.01 13.26 -9.63
C ILE A 33 19.52 14.61 -9.10
N GLU A 34 20.33 15.65 -9.18
CA GLU A 34 19.94 17.00 -8.76
C GLU A 34 18.80 17.56 -9.62
N ASP A 35 18.82 17.31 -10.94
CA ASP A 35 17.73 17.69 -11.84
C ASP A 35 16.44 16.90 -11.55
N LEU A 36 16.56 15.59 -11.27
CA LEU A 36 15.41 14.75 -10.84
C LEU A 36 14.82 15.21 -9.50
N ILE A 37 15.66 15.64 -8.55
CA ILE A 37 15.19 16.19 -7.29
C ILE A 37 14.55 17.56 -7.57
N ALA A 38 15.12 18.41 -8.42
CA ALA A 38 14.58 19.73 -8.77
C ALA A 38 13.19 19.66 -9.45
N GLU A 39 12.97 18.69 -10.33
CA GLU A 39 11.65 18.42 -10.93
C GLU A 39 10.65 17.87 -9.90
N ALA A 40 11.11 17.10 -8.91
CA ALA A 40 10.28 16.65 -7.80
C ALA A 40 9.92 17.79 -6.81
N MET A 41 10.74 18.82 -6.66
CA MET A 41 10.41 19.97 -5.81
C MET A 41 9.43 20.94 -6.50
N THR A 42 9.61 21.19 -7.79
CA THR A 42 8.80 22.16 -8.56
C THR A 42 7.38 21.70 -8.90
N THR A 43 7.08 20.40 -8.78
CA THR A 43 5.73 19.85 -8.95
C THR A 43 4.85 19.97 -7.70
N THR A 44 5.32 20.63 -6.63
CA THR A 44 4.61 20.67 -5.33
C THR A 44 3.97 22.02 -4.98
N ASP A 45 3.99 23.04 -5.84
CA ASP A 45 3.65 24.40 -5.39
C ASP A 45 2.54 25.16 -6.15
N ASN A 46 1.76 24.57 -7.08
CA ASN A 46 0.59 25.30 -7.62
C ASN A 46 -0.69 24.50 -7.95
N ASP A 47 -0.73 23.18 -7.75
CA ASP A 47 -1.93 22.34 -8.03
C ASP A 47 -2.23 21.35 -6.88
N ALA A 48 -1.85 21.70 -5.64
CA ALA A 48 -1.85 20.78 -4.50
C ALA A 48 -3.26 20.30 -4.10
N GLU A 49 -4.30 21.13 -4.24
CA GLU A 49 -5.68 20.77 -3.88
C GLU A 49 -6.28 19.73 -4.86
N GLU A 50 -6.06 19.90 -6.16
CA GLU A 50 -6.56 18.96 -7.18
C GLU A 50 -5.79 17.61 -7.10
N SER A 51 -4.49 17.65 -6.73
CA SER A 51 -3.70 16.44 -6.49
C SER A 51 -4.13 15.65 -5.25
N LEU A 52 -4.45 16.33 -4.14
CA LEU A 52 -4.88 15.66 -2.91
C LEU A 52 -6.29 15.07 -3.02
N GLU A 53 -7.20 15.79 -3.68
CA GLU A 53 -8.54 15.24 -3.99
C GLU A 53 -8.43 14.05 -4.95
N ALA A 54 -7.62 14.13 -6.00
CA ALA A 54 -7.38 13.01 -6.91
C ALA A 54 -6.75 11.80 -6.19
N LYS A 55 -5.83 12.04 -5.25
CA LYS A 55 -5.24 10.97 -4.41
C LYS A 55 -6.29 10.34 -3.49
N ALA A 56 -7.16 11.15 -2.88
CA ALA A 56 -8.23 10.68 -2.02
C ALA A 56 -9.24 9.83 -2.80
N GLN A 57 -9.65 10.30 -3.97
CA GLN A 57 -10.54 9.57 -4.87
C GLN A 57 -9.91 8.26 -5.34
N ARG A 58 -8.66 8.28 -5.79
CA ARG A 58 -7.92 7.07 -6.17
C ARG A 58 -7.82 6.05 -5.03
N ALA A 59 -7.60 6.53 -3.80
CA ALA A 59 -7.53 5.67 -2.63
C ALA A 59 -8.89 5.00 -2.35
N LEU A 60 -10.00 5.73 -2.47
CA LEU A 60 -11.34 5.17 -2.33
C LEU A 60 -11.66 4.15 -3.42
N GLU A 61 -11.23 4.39 -4.66
CA GLU A 61 -11.48 3.53 -5.81
C GLU A 61 -10.63 2.25 -5.83
N CYS A 62 -9.59 2.18 -4.99
CA CYS A 62 -8.73 1.02 -4.90
C CYS A 62 -9.54 -0.22 -4.46
N PRO A 63 -9.47 -1.35 -5.18
CA PRO A 63 -10.23 -2.56 -4.84
C PRO A 63 -9.89 -3.09 -3.43
N CYS A 64 -8.70 -2.80 -2.91
CA CYS A 64 -8.27 -3.17 -1.56
C CYS A 64 -9.17 -2.58 -0.45
N VAL A 65 -9.79 -1.43 -0.67
CA VAL A 65 -10.68 -0.79 0.32
C VAL A 65 -12.16 -0.90 -0.04
N ALA A 66 -12.49 -1.63 -1.10
CA ALA A 66 -13.85 -1.73 -1.59
C ALA A 66 -14.81 -2.34 -0.56
N ASP A 67 -14.37 -3.38 0.17
CA ASP A 67 -15.19 -4.03 1.18
C ASP A 67 -15.39 -3.15 2.42
N LEU A 68 -14.34 -2.40 2.80
CA LEU A 68 -14.40 -1.42 3.89
C LEU A 68 -15.43 -0.31 3.59
N ARG A 69 -15.51 0.14 2.33
CA ARG A 69 -16.45 1.18 1.88
C ARG A 69 -17.89 0.72 1.71
N LYS A 70 -18.11 -0.54 1.35
CA LYS A 70 -19.46 -1.09 1.10
C LYS A 70 -20.17 -1.56 2.37
N GLY A 71 -19.43 -1.76 3.47
CA GLY A 71 -19.96 -2.20 4.76
C GLY A 71 -20.79 -1.12 5.49
N PRO A 72 -21.42 -1.50 6.62
CA PRO A 72 -22.30 -0.61 7.41
C PRO A 72 -21.57 0.60 8.02
N CYS A 73 -20.23 0.54 8.12
CA CYS A 73 -19.39 1.66 8.57
C CYS A 73 -18.63 2.38 7.43
N GLY A 74 -18.95 2.05 6.17
CA GLY A 74 -18.19 2.51 5.01
C GLY A 74 -18.22 4.02 4.77
N ILE A 75 -19.29 4.71 5.21
CA ILE A 75 -19.37 6.17 5.15
C ILE A 75 -18.31 6.78 6.06
N GLN A 76 -18.27 6.35 7.32
CA GLN A 76 -17.31 6.85 8.31
C GLN A 76 -15.87 6.51 7.91
N PHE A 77 -15.67 5.33 7.30
CA PHE A 77 -14.38 4.93 6.74
C PHE A 77 -13.93 5.86 5.61
N SER A 78 -14.82 6.14 4.66
CA SER A 78 -14.51 6.99 3.51
C SER A 78 -14.19 8.42 3.95
N GLU A 79 -15.00 8.97 4.88
CA GLU A 79 -14.79 10.32 5.44
C GLU A 79 -13.45 10.43 6.18
N ALA A 80 -13.11 9.43 7.02
CA ALA A 80 -11.84 9.41 7.74
C ALA A 80 -10.64 9.27 6.79
N LEU A 81 -10.73 8.41 5.77
CA LEU A 81 -9.65 8.19 4.80
C LEU A 81 -9.41 9.43 3.93
N VAL A 82 -10.48 10.06 3.43
CA VAL A 82 -10.38 11.31 2.65
C VAL A 82 -9.79 12.41 3.51
N CYS A 83 -10.25 12.57 4.75
CA CYS A 83 -9.68 13.56 5.67
C CYS A 83 -8.17 13.32 5.88
N PHE A 84 -7.77 12.08 6.16
CA PHE A 84 -6.37 11.74 6.37
C PHE A 84 -5.48 12.05 5.16
N ILE A 85 -5.94 11.74 3.94
CA ILE A 85 -5.19 12.00 2.71
C ILE A 85 -5.07 13.51 2.45
N LYS A 86 -6.13 14.27 2.73
CA LYS A 86 -6.18 15.73 2.53
C LYS A 86 -5.52 16.53 3.67
N SER A 87 -5.31 15.94 4.83
CA SER A 87 -4.69 16.59 5.97
C SER A 87 -3.32 17.16 5.60
N THR A 88 -3.13 18.45 5.84
CA THR A 88 -1.84 19.15 5.67
C THR A 88 -1.17 19.47 7.01
N ALA A 89 -1.72 18.96 8.11
CA ALA A 89 -1.14 19.12 9.43
C ALA A 89 0.26 18.48 9.53
N GLU A 90 1.10 19.03 10.40
CA GLU A 90 2.48 18.56 10.65
C GLU A 90 2.49 17.07 11.02
N GLU A 91 1.58 16.67 11.92
CA GLU A 91 1.22 15.27 12.12
C GLU A 91 -0.02 14.95 11.29
N LYS A 92 0.16 14.19 10.21
CA LYS A 92 -0.92 13.82 9.28
C LYS A 92 -2.13 13.25 10.02
N GLY A 93 -3.29 13.84 9.77
CA GLY A 93 -4.57 13.40 10.33
C GLY A 93 -4.83 13.84 11.77
N SER A 94 -3.95 14.65 12.38
CA SER A 94 -4.20 15.25 13.70
C SER A 94 -5.42 16.18 13.73
N ASP A 95 -5.78 16.75 12.59
CA ASP A 95 -7.00 17.52 12.34
C ASP A 95 -8.23 16.65 12.00
N CYS A 96 -8.03 15.35 11.80
CA CYS A 96 -9.06 14.39 11.36
C CYS A 96 -9.53 13.43 12.46
N VAL A 97 -9.24 13.73 13.73
CA VAL A 97 -9.57 12.84 14.86
C VAL A 97 -11.07 12.53 14.91
N ASN A 98 -11.94 13.51 14.69
CA ASN A 98 -13.39 13.31 14.77
C ASN A 98 -13.93 12.25 13.78
N PRO A 99 -13.62 12.32 12.47
CA PRO A 99 -13.91 11.23 11.52
C PRO A 99 -13.46 9.83 12.00
N PHE A 100 -12.24 9.71 12.54
CA PHE A 100 -11.74 8.43 13.04
C PHE A 100 -12.47 7.94 14.29
N ILE A 101 -12.86 8.83 15.21
CA ILE A 101 -13.69 8.48 16.37
C ILE A 101 -15.06 8.00 15.93
N ALA A 102 -15.65 8.61 14.91
CA ALA A 102 -16.96 8.21 14.40
C ALA A 102 -16.90 6.84 13.72
N LEU A 103 -15.84 6.56 12.94
CA LEU A 103 -15.55 5.22 12.41
C LEU A 103 -15.39 4.18 13.53
N GLN A 104 -14.57 4.47 14.54
CA GLN A 104 -14.36 3.57 15.67
C GLN A 104 -15.67 3.29 16.42
N SER A 105 -16.50 4.31 16.63
CA SER A 105 -17.80 4.18 17.28
C SER A 105 -18.74 3.29 16.46
N CYS A 106 -18.72 3.43 15.13
CA CYS A 106 -19.50 2.56 14.25
C CYS A 106 -19.03 1.10 14.32
N ILE A 107 -17.72 0.84 14.27
CA ILE A 107 -17.14 -0.51 14.40
C ILE A 107 -17.58 -1.15 15.71
N LYS A 108 -17.48 -0.42 16.82
CA LYS A 108 -17.90 -0.91 18.15
C LYS A 108 -19.39 -1.27 18.21
N ALA A 109 -20.24 -0.49 17.55
CA ALA A 109 -21.67 -0.76 17.47
C ALA A 109 -22.01 -1.92 16.51
N ASN A 110 -21.13 -2.22 15.56
CA ASN A 110 -21.33 -3.22 14.52
C ASN A 110 -20.14 -4.18 14.47
N PRO A 111 -20.02 -5.14 15.40
CA PRO A 111 -18.88 -6.06 15.47
C PRO A 111 -18.75 -6.95 14.21
N ASN A 112 -19.82 -7.10 13.44
CA ASN A 112 -19.83 -7.83 12.17
C ASN A 112 -19.71 -6.89 10.94
N ALA A 113 -19.37 -5.62 11.13
CA ALA A 113 -19.26 -4.63 10.04
C ALA A 113 -18.15 -4.94 9.05
N PHE A 114 -17.14 -5.67 9.51
CA PHE A 114 -15.97 -6.05 8.73
C PHE A 114 -15.85 -7.57 8.82
N SER A 115 -15.47 -8.20 7.71
CA SER A 115 -15.34 -9.66 7.64
C SER A 115 -14.39 -10.15 8.71
N LYS A 116 -14.69 -11.31 9.30
CA LYS A 116 -13.81 -11.94 10.27
C LYS A 116 -12.42 -12.19 9.69
N ASP A 117 -12.26 -12.44 8.40
CA ASP A 117 -10.91 -12.54 7.78
C ASP A 117 -10.06 -11.26 7.95
N ILE A 118 -10.68 -10.09 8.15
CA ILE A 118 -10.00 -8.81 8.43
C ILE A 118 -9.81 -8.58 9.95
N LEU A 119 -10.69 -9.15 10.78
CA LEU A 119 -10.70 -8.95 12.24
C LEU A 119 -10.02 -10.08 13.04
N ASP A 120 -10.02 -11.29 12.50
CA ASP A 120 -9.66 -12.60 13.06
C ASP A 120 -8.27 -13.05 12.59
N ALA A 121 -7.58 -12.23 11.78
CA ALA A 121 -6.14 -12.35 11.53
C ALA A 121 -5.28 -12.24 12.82
N ASP A 122 -5.92 -12.10 13.99
CA ASP A 122 -5.33 -12.03 15.33
C ASP A 122 -5.78 -13.17 16.27
N ASP A 123 -6.77 -14.02 15.91
CA ASP A 123 -7.41 -14.98 16.86
C ASP A 123 -7.45 -16.46 16.40
N THR A 124 -6.64 -16.87 15.41
CA THR A 124 -6.40 -18.30 15.12
C THR A 124 -4.96 -18.70 15.45
N GLU A 125 -4.82 -19.82 16.13
CA GLU A 125 -3.69 -20.27 16.95
C GLU A 125 -2.47 -20.74 16.11
N GLU A 126 -1.26 -20.30 16.55
CA GLU A 126 0.12 -20.74 16.21
C GLU A 126 0.76 -20.41 14.82
N GLU A 127 1.90 -19.71 14.90
CA GLU A 127 2.98 -19.45 13.91
C GLU A 127 2.75 -18.50 12.71
N GLU A 128 2.97 -17.21 13.00
CA GLU A 128 3.92 -16.27 12.36
C GLU A 128 3.26 -14.88 12.26
N VAL A 129 3.11 -14.24 13.43
CA VAL A 129 2.76 -12.82 13.51
C VAL A 129 3.92 -12.06 12.84
N GLN A 130 3.73 -11.62 11.60
CA GLN A 130 4.53 -10.50 11.12
C GLN A 130 4.28 -9.37 12.10
N GLU A 131 5.28 -9.04 12.92
CA GLU A 131 5.21 -8.00 13.94
C GLU A 131 5.07 -6.64 13.25
N TYR A 132 3.89 -6.32 12.73
CA TYR A 132 3.53 -4.96 12.38
C TYR A 132 3.28 -4.24 13.69
N LYS A 133 4.35 -3.65 14.23
CA LYS A 133 4.32 -2.86 15.46
C LYS A 133 3.46 -1.62 15.25
N ILE A 134 2.15 -1.76 15.48
CA ILE A 134 1.21 -0.65 15.56
C ILE A 134 1.69 0.21 16.73
N THR A 135 2.45 1.25 16.41
CA THR A 135 2.93 2.20 17.40
C THR A 135 1.85 3.26 17.52
N PRO A 136 1.05 3.26 18.60
CA PRO A 136 0.06 4.31 18.79
C PRO A 136 0.79 5.65 18.86
N PRO A 137 0.26 6.70 18.20
CA PRO A 137 0.87 8.02 18.25
C PRO A 137 0.91 8.51 19.70
N PRO A 138 1.88 9.37 20.07
CA PRO A 138 2.18 9.70 21.46
C PRO A 138 0.98 10.23 22.24
N TRP A 139 0.02 10.90 21.58
CA TRP A 139 -1.22 11.40 22.20
C TRP A 139 -2.26 10.31 22.53
N SER A 140 -2.19 9.14 21.90
CA SER A 140 -3.11 8.02 22.19
C SER A 140 -2.79 7.29 23.50
N ARG A 141 -1.67 7.62 24.15
CA ARG A 141 -1.18 6.98 25.38
C ARG A 141 -1.61 7.66 26.68
N GLU A 142 -2.40 8.73 26.64
CA GLU A 142 -2.73 9.46 27.86
C GLU A 142 -3.67 8.68 28.80
N SER A 143 -3.34 8.82 30.08
CA SER A 143 -3.70 7.98 31.21
C SER A 143 -5.20 7.75 31.38
N ARG A 144 -5.64 6.49 31.26
CA ARG A 144 -6.96 6.05 31.74
C ARG A 144 -7.11 6.54 33.19
N PRO A 145 -8.06 7.46 33.51
CA PRO A 145 -8.25 7.88 34.88
C PRO A 145 -8.64 6.64 35.70
N LYS A 146 -7.82 6.33 36.71
CA LYS A 146 -8.12 5.28 37.69
C LYS A 146 -9.32 5.78 38.51
N ILE A 147 -10.45 5.12 38.34
CA ILE A 147 -11.59 5.17 39.26
C ILE A 147 -11.29 4.23 40.41
#